data_AF-S9QT40-F1
#
_entry.id   AF-S9QT40-F1
#
_cell.length_a   1.000
_cell.length_b   1.000
_cell.length_c   1.000
_cell.angle_alpha   90.00
_cell.angle_beta   90.00
_cell.angle_gamma   90.00
#
_symmetry.space_group_name_H-M   'P 1'
#
loop_
_entity.id
_entity.type
_entity.pdbx_description
1 polymer ?
#
loop_
_entity_poly.entity_id
_entity_poly.type
_entity_poly.pdbx_seq_one_letter_code
_entity_poly.pdbx_strand_id
1 'polypeptide(L)' 'MVGSAGLRWPTGGLRFSPLCRIGTSNEALGPVQLRPDRPGMLLLLPRETLQGTVRALTAAPRWT' A
#
# COMPACT_ATOMS: atom_id res chain seq x y z
N MET A 1 8.45 5.95 5.51
CA MET A 1 8.85 5.44 4.19
C MET A 1 8.09 4.17 3.89
N VAL A 2 7.92 3.84 2.62
CA VAL A 2 7.22 2.60 2.22
C VAL A 2 8.12 1.80 1.31
N GLY A 3 8.55 0.63 1.75
CA GLY A 3 9.21 -0.34 0.87
C GLY A 3 8.18 -1.01 -0.04
N SER A 4 8.56 -1.34 -1.28
CA SER A 4 7.70 -2.04 -2.22
C SER A 4 8.44 -3.10 -3.04
N ALA A 5 7.74 -4.17 -3.37
CA ALA A 5 8.13 -5.13 -4.42
C ALA A 5 6.94 -5.39 -5.34
N GLY A 6 7.20 -5.73 -6.61
CA GLY A 6 6.16 -6.04 -7.60
C GLY A 6 5.46 -4.82 -8.22
N LEU A 7 5.94 -3.61 -7.92
CA LEU A 7 5.45 -2.35 -8.49
C LEU A 7 6.39 -1.84 -9.58
N ARG A 8 5.83 -1.24 -10.64
CA ARG A 8 6.60 -0.63 -11.72
C ARG A 8 7.51 0.49 -11.25
N TRP A 9 7.02 1.32 -10.32
CA TRP A 9 7.80 2.39 -9.71
C TRP A 9 8.05 2.07 -8.24
N PRO A 10 9.30 1.74 -7.84
CA PRO A 10 9.61 1.45 -6.44
C PRO A 10 9.29 2.63 -5.52
N THR A 11 8.71 2.36 -4.35
CA THR A 11 8.37 3.40 -3.35
C THR A 11 9.44 3.59 -2.28
N GLY A 12 10.53 2.80 -2.34
CA GLY A 12 11.66 2.92 -1.42
C GLY A 12 12.20 4.34 -1.36
N GLY A 13 12.40 4.87 -0.15
CA GLY A 13 12.88 6.25 0.05
C GLY A 13 11.78 7.32 0.01
N LEU A 14 10.56 7.02 -0.45
CA LEU A 14 9.47 8.00 -0.45
C LEU A 14 9.01 8.30 0.98
N ARG A 15 8.90 9.59 1.32
CA ARG A 15 8.22 10.06 2.53
C ARG A 15 6.88 10.67 2.15
N PHE A 16 5.80 10.10 2.68
CA PHE A 16 4.48 10.69 2.53
C PHE A 16 4.27 11.78 3.59
N SER A 17 3.72 12.92 3.17
CA SER A 17 3.42 14.07 4.02
C SER A 17 2.22 14.81 3.45
N PRO A 18 1.26 15.26 4.29
CA PRO A 18 0.15 16.10 3.86
C PRO A 18 0.57 17.37 3.12
N LEU A 19 1.77 17.90 3.42
CA LEU A 19 2.31 19.13 2.83
C LEU A 19 3.18 18.88 1.60
N CYS A 20 3.47 17.63 1.25
CA CYS A 20 4.34 17.29 0.13
C CYS A 20 3.70 16.18 -0.71
N ARG A 21 4.34 15.01 -0.78
CA ARG A 21 3.81 13.86 -1.50
C ARG A 21 2.77 13.17 -0.63
N ILE A 22 1.50 13.25 -1.03
CA ILE A 22 0.40 12.62 -0.30
C ILE A 22 0.15 11.16 -0.72
N GLY A 23 0.69 10.73 -1.87
CA GLY A 23 0.54 9.38 -2.38
C GLY A 23 1.28 9.17 -3.70
N THR A 24 1.09 8.00 -4.31
CA THR A 24 1.60 7.64 -5.64
C THR A 24 0.59 6.77 -6.37
N SER A 25 0.38 7.04 -7.66
CA SER A 25 -0.22 6.05 -8.57
C SER A 25 0.86 5.05 -8.99
N ASN A 26 0.50 3.77 -9.14
CA ASN A 26 1.44 2.73 -9.51
C ASN A 26 0.79 1.65 -10.38
N GLU A 27 1.63 0.82 -11.00
CA GLU A 27 1.21 -0.33 -11.80
C GLU A 27 1.78 -1.59 -11.15
N ALA A 28 0.93 -2.60 -10.94
CA ALA A 28 1.35 -3.90 -10.46
C ALA A 28 1.92 -4.72 -11.63
N LEU A 29 3.15 -5.20 -11.50
CA LEU A 29 3.79 -6.10 -12.47
C LEU A 29 3.57 -7.59 -12.11
N GLY A 30 2.85 -7.85 -11.03
CA GLY A 30 2.63 -9.17 -10.44
C GLY A 30 2.18 -9.03 -8.97
N PRO A 31 2.39 -10.05 -8.12
CA PRO A 31 2.14 -9.94 -6.70
C PRO A 31 2.88 -8.77 -6.06
N VAL A 32 2.14 -7.90 -5.39
CA VAL A 32 2.68 -6.68 -4.75
C VAL A 32 2.89 -6.93 -3.25
N GLN A 33 4.06 -6.53 -2.74
CA GLN A 33 4.30 -6.40 -1.31
C GLN A 33 4.58 -4.94 -0.97
N LEU A 34 3.92 -4.44 0.08
CA LEU A 34 4.15 -3.11 0.64
C LEU A 34 4.56 -3.24 2.10
N ARG A 35 5.54 -2.43 2.50
CA ARG A 35 6.10 -2.38 3.86
C ARG A 35 6.16 -0.92 4.31
N PRO A 36 5.03 -0.33 4.73
CA PRO A 36 5.06 0.98 5.37
C PRO A 36 5.79 0.89 6.72
N ASP A 37 6.39 1.99 7.16
CA ASP A 37 7.07 2.08 8.46
C ASP A 37 6.14 2.49 9.61
N ARG A 38 4.90 2.89 9.30
CA ARG A 38 3.88 3.33 10.25
C ARG A 38 2.48 2.88 9.82
N PRO A 39 1.54 2.69 10.77
CA PRO A 39 0.14 2.42 10.44
C PRO A 39 -0.52 3.61 9.74
N GLY A 40 -1.67 3.38 9.11
CA GLY A 40 -2.50 4.43 8.49
C GLY A 40 -2.26 4.67 6.99
N MET A 41 -1.51 3.80 6.31
CA MET A 41 -1.40 3.85 4.85
C MET A 41 -2.73 3.50 4.18
N LEU A 42 -3.19 4.37 3.28
CA LEU A 42 -4.37 4.14 2.45
C LEU A 42 -3.99 3.56 1.08
N LEU A 43 -4.76 2.59 0.63
CA LEU A 43 -4.61 1.95 -0.69
C LEU A 43 -5.88 2.19 -1.51
N LEU A 44 -5.71 2.68 -2.73
CA LEU A 44 -6.79 2.77 -3.71
C LEU A 44 -6.64 1.58 -4.66
N LEU A 45 -7.64 0.69 -4.64
CA LEU A 45 -7.63 -0.55 -5.40
C LEU A 45 -8.86 -0.61 -6.33
N PRO A 46 -8.80 -1.36 -7.44
CA PRO A 46 -9.96 -1.62 -8.28
C PRO A 46 -11.12 -2.22 -7.47
N ARG A 47 -12.35 -1.85 -7.81
CA ARG A 47 -13.56 -2.18 -7.03
C ARG A 47 -13.78 -3.68 -6.88
N GLU A 48 -13.41 -4.47 -7.88
CA GLU A 48 -13.49 -5.93 -7.92
C GLU A 48 -12.69 -6.61 -6.81
N THR A 49 -11.68 -5.94 -6.25
CA THR A 49 -10.84 -6.47 -5.16
C THR A 49 -11.47 -6.31 -3.77
N LEU A 50 -12.59 -5.58 -3.65
CA LEU A 50 -13.17 -5.17 -2.37
C LEU A 50 -13.46 -6.34 -1.44
N GLN A 51 -14.14 -7.38 -1.92
CA GLN A 51 -14.55 -8.52 -1.08
C GLN A 51 -13.34 -9.27 -0.52
N GLY A 52 -12.33 -9.53 -1.36
CA GLY A 52 -11.09 -10.18 -0.94
C GLY A 52 -10.30 -9.33 0.05
N THR A 53 -10.24 -8.01 -0.20
CA THR A 53 -9.54 -7.06 0.65
C THR A 53 -10.16 -6.97 2.05
N VAL A 54 -11.49 -6.85 2.14
CA VAL A 54 -12.20 -6.80 3.44
C VAL A 54 -11.97 -8.08 4.25
N ARG A 55 -12.05 -9.26 3.60
CA ARG A 55 -11.79 -10.55 4.27
C ARG A 55 -10.36 -10.62 4.81
N ALA A 56 -9.38 -10.26 4.00
CA ALA A 56 -7.97 -10.28 4.39
C ALA A 56 -7.69 -9.31 5.55
N LEU A 57 -8.20 -8.07 5.48
CA LEU A 57 -7.99 -7.07 6.54
C LEU A 57 -8.68 -7.46 7.86
N THR A 58 -9.84 -8.11 7.81
CA THR A 58 -10.56 -8.56 9.01
C THR A 58 -9.82 -9.71 9.71
N ALA A 59 -9.16 -10.58 8.94
CA ALA A 59 -8.37 -11.69 9.46
C ALA A 59 -6.94 -11.31 9.86
N ALA A 60 -6.43 -10.16 9.38
CA ALA A 60 -5.07 -9.73 9.63
C ALA A 60 -4.86 -9.35 11.11
N PRO A 61 -3.66 -9.60 11.67
CA PRO A 61 -3.33 -9.09 12.99
C PRO A 61 -3.36 -7.55 12.98
N ARG A 62 -3.76 -6.97 14.11
CA ARG A 62 -3.67 -5.52 14.29
C ARG A 62 -2.20 -5.11 14.36
N TRP A 63 -1.90 -3.95 13.80
CA TRP A 63 -0.60 -3.33 14.01
C TRP A 63 -0.45 -2.99 15.49
N THR A 64 0.59 -3.52 16.13
CA THR A 64 1.00 -3.19 17.50
C THR A 64 2.30 -2.41 17.49
#